data_AF-A0A3D1S3R0-F1
#
_entry.id   AF-A0A3D1S3R0-F1
#
_cell.length_a   1.000
_cell.length_b   1.000
_cell.length_c   1.000
_cell.angle_alpha   90.00
_cell.angle_beta   90.00
_cell.angle_gamma   90.00
#
_symmetry.space_group_name_H-M   'P 1'
#
loop_
_entity.id
_entity.type
_entity.pdbx_description
1 polymer ?
#
loop_
_entity_poly.entity_id
_entity_poly.type
_entity_poly.pdbx_seq_one_letter_code
_entity_poly.pdbx_strand_id
1 'polypeptide(L)'
;NWWEAEPAYKVISGADGYYVDVKLIADGQPYDFRFADSNYTSELNCGADTPDTPIAQGQKHDLVCVSGSHNLQFIPSETGTYRFKLLTNGNPTLLITRVDF
;
A
#
# COMPACT_ATOMS: atom_id res chain seq x y z
N ASN A 1 9.84 -3.22 -16.59
CA ASN A 1 8.89 -2.11 -16.31
C ASN A 1 9.22 -1.49 -14.97
N TRP A 2 9.11 -0.16 -14.82
CA TRP A 2 9.42 0.55 -13.56
C TRP A 2 8.40 0.34 -12.42
N TRP A 3 7.30 -0.38 -12.66
CA TRP A 3 6.21 -0.61 -11.69
C TRP A 3 5.95 -2.09 -11.40
N GLU A 4 6.80 -3.00 -11.85
CA GLU A 4 6.67 -4.41 -11.46
C GLU A 4 7.12 -4.61 -10.02
N ALA A 5 6.30 -5.28 -9.23
CA ALA A 5 6.68 -5.63 -7.87
C ALA A 5 7.85 -6.62 -7.90
N GLU A 6 9.02 -6.17 -7.44
CA GLU A 6 10.10 -7.07 -7.07
C GLU A 6 9.59 -8.12 -6.07
N PRO A 7 10.21 -9.31 -5.98
CA PRO A 7 9.75 -10.35 -5.07
C PRO A 7 9.56 -9.89 -3.62
N ALA A 8 10.35 -8.92 -3.16
CA ALA A 8 10.25 -8.34 -1.82
C ALA A 8 8.98 -7.50 -1.57
N TYR A 9 8.31 -7.03 -2.63
CA TYR A 9 7.10 -6.21 -2.55
C TYR A 9 5.82 -6.98 -2.87
N LYS A 10 5.93 -8.29 -3.14
CA LYS A 10 4.75 -9.14 -3.33
C LYS A 10 4.05 -9.34 -2.00
N VAL A 11 2.75 -9.06 -1.99
CA VAL A 11 1.93 -9.33 -0.83
C VAL A 11 1.78 -10.83 -0.59
N ILE A 12 1.71 -11.21 0.68
CA ILE A 12 1.42 -12.56 1.13
C ILE A 12 0.06 -12.61 1.82
N SER A 13 -0.62 -13.75 1.76
CA SER A 13 -1.91 -13.92 2.41
C SER A 13 -1.78 -13.93 3.94
N GLY A 14 -2.73 -13.28 4.60
CA GLY A 14 -2.94 -13.32 6.05
C GLY A 14 -4.41 -13.57 6.37
N ALA A 15 -4.77 -13.53 7.65
CA ALA A 15 -6.12 -13.88 8.10
C ALA A 15 -7.24 -12.96 7.54
N ASP A 16 -6.96 -11.67 7.36
CA ASP A 16 -7.96 -10.65 6.98
C ASP A 16 -7.74 -10.05 5.58
N GLY A 17 -6.90 -10.68 4.77
CA GLY A 17 -6.50 -10.18 3.45
C GLY A 17 -5.03 -10.44 3.17
N TYR A 18 -4.31 -9.42 2.72
CA TYR A 18 -2.92 -9.54 2.29
C TYR A 18 -2.03 -8.54 3.02
N TYR A 19 -0.73 -8.82 3.12
CA TYR A 19 0.23 -7.86 3.66
C TYR A 19 1.61 -8.00 3.05
N VAL A 20 2.41 -6.95 3.19
CA VAL A 20 3.84 -6.95 2.89
C VAL A 20 4.57 -6.07 3.89
N ASP A 21 5.77 -6.47 4.29
CA ASP A 21 6.64 -5.71 5.18
C ASP A 21 7.75 -5.05 4.36
N VAL A 22 7.83 -3.72 4.42
CA VAL A 22 8.73 -2.91 3.59
C VAL A 22 9.63 -2.06 4.47
N LYS A 23 10.94 -2.07 4.19
CA LYS A 23 11.90 -1.17 4.84
C LYS A 23 11.85 0.18 4.15
N LEU A 24 11.60 1.24 4.92
CA LEU A 24 11.52 2.61 4.44
C LEU A 24 12.49 3.51 5.20
N ILE A 25 12.90 4.58 4.54
CA ILE A 25 13.79 5.62 5.08
C ILE A 25 12.96 6.87 5.31
N ALA A 26 13.06 7.48 6.48
CA ALA A 26 12.42 8.76 6.77
C ALA A 26 13.29 9.93 6.33
N ASP A 27 13.41 10.12 5.02
CA ASP A 27 14.09 11.28 4.40
C ASP A 27 13.14 12.45 4.10
N GLY A 28 11.86 12.30 4.44
CA GLY A 28 10.81 13.29 4.26
C GLY A 28 10.16 13.28 2.87
N GLN A 29 10.58 12.39 1.96
CA GLN A 29 9.93 12.22 0.66
C GLN A 29 8.78 11.20 0.74
N PRO A 30 7.72 11.36 -0.08
CA PRO A 30 6.66 10.36 -0.17
C PRO A 30 7.13 9.14 -0.96
N TYR A 31 6.74 7.97 -0.48
CA TYR A 31 6.75 6.74 -1.26
C TYR A 31 5.42 6.62 -2.02
N ASP A 32 5.47 6.65 -3.34
CA ASP A 32 4.33 6.34 -4.21
C ASP A 32 4.22 4.83 -4.44
N PHE A 33 3.00 4.28 -4.32
CA PHE A 33 2.75 2.86 -4.54
C PHE A 33 1.30 2.58 -4.93
N ARG A 34 1.04 1.35 -5.39
CA ARG A 34 -0.29 0.80 -5.65
C ARG A 34 -0.32 -0.68 -5.32
N PHE A 35 -1.52 -1.22 -5.14
CA PHE A 35 -1.73 -2.68 -5.16
C PHE A 35 -2.32 -3.07 -6.50
N ALA A 36 -1.68 -4.02 -7.18
CA ALA A 36 -2.12 -4.53 -8.47
C ALA A 36 -1.82 -6.03 -8.59
N ASP A 37 -2.64 -6.75 -9.36
CA ASP A 37 -2.22 -8.03 -9.91
C ASP A 37 -1.22 -7.82 -11.06
N SER A 38 -0.60 -8.91 -11.55
CA SER A 38 0.43 -8.82 -12.59
C SER A 38 -0.06 -8.24 -13.92
N ASN A 39 -1.37 -8.23 -14.16
CA ASN A 39 -1.99 -7.75 -15.39
C ASN A 39 -2.62 -6.36 -15.25
N TYR A 40 -2.56 -5.74 -14.07
CA TYR A 40 -3.24 -4.47 -13.78
C TYR A 40 -4.74 -4.53 -14.12
N THR A 41 -5.37 -5.66 -13.81
CA THR A 41 -6.81 -5.87 -13.99
C THR A 41 -7.55 -4.77 -13.25
N SER A 42 -8.52 -4.10 -13.89
CA SER A 42 -9.14 -2.87 -13.36
C SER A 42 -9.61 -3.00 -11.90
N GLU A 43 -10.29 -4.10 -11.57
CA GLU A 43 -10.84 -4.33 -10.22
C GLU A 43 -9.78 -4.77 -9.19
N LEU A 44 -8.57 -5.09 -9.63
CA LEU A 44 -7.44 -5.45 -8.78
C LEU A 44 -6.36 -4.37 -8.78
N ASN A 45 -6.56 -3.24 -9.48
CA ASN A 45 -5.66 -2.09 -9.50
C ASN A 45 -6.16 -1.02 -8.51
N CYS A 46 -5.76 -1.18 -7.25
CA CYS A 46 -6.21 -0.37 -6.13
C CYS A 46 -5.26 0.78 -5.83
N GLY A 47 -5.83 1.96 -5.65
CA GLY A 47 -5.13 3.22 -5.43
C GLY A 47 -5.95 4.19 -4.56
N ALA A 48 -5.55 5.46 -4.57
CA ALA A 48 -6.22 6.53 -3.84
C ALA A 48 -7.37 7.15 -4.65
N ASP A 49 -8.36 7.70 -3.95
CA ASP A 49 -9.44 8.49 -4.54
C ASP A 49 -8.96 9.88 -4.99
N THR A 50 -8.08 10.49 -4.20
CA THR A 50 -7.48 11.80 -4.49
C THR A 50 -5.95 11.68 -4.53
N PRO A 51 -5.27 12.35 -5.48
CA PRO A 51 -3.81 12.37 -5.54
C PRO A 51 -3.22 13.17 -4.36
N ASP A 52 -1.92 12.99 -4.13
CA ASP A 52 -1.10 13.84 -3.26
C ASP A 52 -1.61 13.96 -1.80
N THR A 53 -2.32 12.93 -1.32
CA THR A 53 -2.81 12.84 0.06
C THR A 53 -2.14 11.66 0.75
N PRO A 54 -1.07 11.89 1.55
CA PRO A 54 -0.39 10.82 2.24
C PRO A 54 -1.29 10.11 3.25
N ILE A 55 -1.19 8.79 3.29
CA ILE A 55 -1.89 7.95 4.25
C ILE A 55 -1.28 8.14 5.64
N ALA A 56 -2.13 8.37 6.63
CA ALA A 56 -1.72 8.42 8.02
C ALA A 56 -1.43 7.02 8.57
N GLN A 57 -0.27 6.85 9.22
CA GLN A 57 0.08 5.61 9.91
C GLN A 57 -0.97 5.25 10.98
N GLY A 58 -1.31 3.97 11.09
CA GLY A 58 -2.21 3.44 12.10
C GLY A 58 -3.70 3.68 11.85
N GLN A 59 -4.05 4.37 10.76
CA GLN A 59 -5.44 4.58 10.35
C GLN A 59 -5.79 3.70 9.15
N LYS A 60 -7.05 3.27 9.09
CA LYS A 60 -7.58 2.60 7.90
C LYS A 60 -7.88 3.65 6.83
N HIS A 61 -7.46 3.37 5.61
CA HIS A 61 -7.73 4.19 4.44
C HIS A 61 -8.48 3.36 3.39
N ASP A 62 -9.61 3.86 2.90
CA ASP A 62 -10.37 3.19 1.84
C ASP A 62 -9.60 3.24 0.52
N LEU A 63 -9.65 2.16 -0.26
CA LEU A 63 -9.01 2.09 -1.56
C LEU A 63 -10.03 2.15 -2.69
N VAL A 64 -9.63 2.77 -3.79
CA VAL A 64 -10.40 2.80 -5.04
C VAL A 64 -9.76 1.84 -6.03
N CYS A 65 -10.45 0.74 -6.33
CA CYS A 65 -9.96 -0.33 -7.20
C CYS A 65 -10.56 -0.24 -8.61
N VAL A 66 -10.00 0.69 -9.40
CA VAL A 66 -10.34 0.91 -10.81
C VAL A 66 -9.08 1.34 -11.56
N SER A 67 -8.98 1.08 -12.87
CA SER A 67 -7.79 1.46 -13.66
C SER A 67 -7.40 2.94 -13.58
N GLY A 68 -8.34 3.83 -13.24
CA GLY A 68 -8.13 5.28 -13.15
C GLY A 68 -7.82 5.83 -11.75
N SER A 69 -7.69 5.02 -10.70
CA SER A 69 -7.37 5.57 -9.36
C SER A 69 -5.97 6.18 -9.33
N HIS A 70 -5.71 7.03 -8.32
CA HIS A 70 -4.42 7.69 -8.13
C HIS A 70 -3.43 6.78 -7.39
N ASN A 71 -2.14 7.15 -7.41
CA ASN A 71 -1.17 6.47 -6.56
C ASN A 71 -1.45 6.76 -5.08
N LEU A 72 -1.16 5.78 -4.23
CA LEU A 72 -1.14 5.95 -2.78
C LEU A 72 0.21 6.55 -2.39
N GLN A 73 0.21 7.40 -1.36
CA GLN A 73 1.42 7.98 -0.80
C GLN A 73 1.57 7.65 0.67
N PHE A 74 2.80 7.39 1.11
CA PHE A 74 3.14 7.25 2.51
C PHE A 74 4.47 7.94 2.80
N ILE A 75 4.52 8.75 3.87
CA ILE A 75 5.74 9.40 4.35
C ILE A 75 6.04 8.82 5.72
N PRO A 76 7.05 7.93 5.87
CA PRO A 76 7.41 7.41 7.18
C PRO A 76 7.98 8.53 8.06
N SER A 77 7.54 8.62 9.30
CA SER A 77 8.10 9.56 10.28
C SER A 77 9.48 9.11 10.79
N GLU A 78 9.78 7.81 10.70
CA GLU A 78 11.03 7.21 11.17
C GLU A 78 11.51 6.13 10.20
N THR A 79 12.83 5.98 10.04
CA THR A 79 13.40 4.88 9.27
C THR A 79 13.10 3.56 9.97
N GLY A 80 12.49 2.60 9.26
CA GLY A 80 12.03 1.37 9.88
C GLY A 80 11.35 0.42 8.92
N THR A 81 10.83 -0.69 9.46
CA THR A 81 10.01 -1.62 8.70
C THR A 81 8.54 -1.33 8.94
N TYR A 82 7.77 -1.24 7.86
CA TYR A 82 6.35 -0.93 7.87
C TYR A 82 5.59 -2.06 7.21
N ARG A 83 4.54 -2.54 7.89
CA ARG A 83 3.56 -3.47 7.33
C ARG A 83 2.48 -2.69 6.63
N PHE A 84 2.33 -2.95 5.34
CA PHE A 84 1.22 -2.51 4.52
C PHE A 84 0.21 -3.66 4.47
N LYS A 85 -0.93 -3.52 5.16
CA LYS A 85 -1.97 -4.55 5.22
C LYS A 85 -3.17 -4.13 4.37
N LEU A 86 -3.45 -4.89 3.32
CA LEU A 86 -4.66 -4.81 2.51
C LEU A 86 -5.73 -5.69 3.14
N LEU A 87 -6.74 -5.07 3.74
CA LEU A 87 -7.90 -5.74 4.33
C LEU A 87 -8.98 -5.91 3.26
N THR A 88 -9.47 -7.14 3.09
CA THR A 88 -10.42 -7.50 2.01
C THR A 88 -11.78 -7.98 2.53
N ASN A 89 -12.02 -7.87 3.85
CA ASN A 89 -13.30 -8.18 4.45
C ASN A 89 -14.27 -6.99 4.27
N GLY A 90 -14.90 -6.93 3.09
CA GLY A 90 -15.76 -5.82 2.67
C GLY A 90 -15.08 -4.92 1.64
N ASN A 91 -15.25 -3.60 1.75
CA ASN A 91 -14.53 -2.66 0.90
C ASN A 91 -13.02 -2.75 1.17
N PRO A 92 -12.16 -2.82 0.14
CA PRO A 92 -10.72 -2.87 0.33
C PRO A 92 -10.21 -1.66 1.11
N THR A 93 -9.51 -1.91 2.20
CA THR A 93 -8.88 -0.85 3.01
C THR A 93 -7.41 -1.15 3.27
N LEU A 94 -6.61 -0.10 3.36
CA LEU A 94 -5.20 -0.16 3.69
C LEU A 94 -4.98 0.28 5.12
N LEU A 95 -4.18 -0.47 5.86
CA LEU A 95 -3.63 -0.08 7.16
C LEU A 95 -2.10 -0.19 7.11
N ILE A 96 -1.42 0.90 7.43
CA ILE A 96 0.05 0.94 7.52
C ILE A 96 0.46 1.02 8.99
N THR A 97 1.25 0.07 9.46
CA THR A 97 1.76 0.03 10.84
C THR A 97 3.24 -0.26 10.84
N ARG A 98 4.00 0.38 11.73
CA ARG A 98 5.38 -0.02 11.99
C ARG A 98 5.43 -1.43 12.59
N VAL A 99 6.44 -2.20 12.21
CA VAL A 99 6.75 -3.52 12.78
C VAL A 99 8.10 -3.42 13.46
N ASP A 100 8.11 -3.61 14.77
CA ASP A 100 9.34 -3.76 15.54
C ASP A 100 9.62 -5.26 15.68
N PHE A 101 10.87 -5.65 15.40
CA PHE A 101 11.36 -7.04 15.53
C PHE A 101 12.13 -7.22 16.84
#